data_AF-A0A1J4XXA4-F1
#
_entry.id   AF-A0A1J4XXA4-F1
#
_cell.length_a   1.000
_cell.length_b   1.000
_cell.length_c   1.000
_cell.angle_alpha   90.00
_cell.angle_beta   90.00
_cell.angle_gamma   90.00
#
_symmetry.space_group_name_H-M   'P 1'
#
loop_
_entity.id
_entity.type
_entity.pdbx_description
1 polymer ?
#
loop_
_entity_poly.entity_id
_entity_poly.type
_entity_poly.pdbx_seq_one_letter_code
_entity_poly.pdbx_strand_id
1 'polypeptide(L)'
;MGMWDKLVALYSIAIFLLVLVLLGYVSYLVDQPLHAIAAAFYPLLLTFITAQVMLRGKQYPLAWIFALLWPFTLLLTAPLFSSMSITPNIPALIVDNILLGLLLVALLNLGAGHHTEVRVKTKEVIKRVPEIKEVVREVPVIKEVVKEVPVVKEVIKEVPVMQEQQIRVQARSLEEKCKGLNSAVGRVYRKGRGGGKQLRSKLSIPTELYNEFSKLLEHEELDTRQAAAVLNQILGYLQRYALSETEVFGETMAGRLRELQRAKDGSMPVIDVLEKNDNDPVRTYFEEGVNTAQALLAAMTKGQ
;
A
#
# COMPACT_ATOMS: atom_id res chain seq x y z
N MET A 1 -8.42 -13.34 -10.42
CA MET A 1 -9.02 -12.97 -9.12
C MET A 1 -8.27 -13.74 -8.05
N GLY A 2 -7.52 -13.03 -7.21
CA GLY A 2 -6.68 -13.64 -6.16
C GLY A 2 -7.53 -14.35 -5.10
N MET A 3 -6.90 -15.22 -4.29
CA MET A 3 -7.56 -15.90 -3.17
C MET A 3 -8.27 -14.91 -2.23
N TRP A 4 -7.67 -13.74 -2.04
CA TRP A 4 -8.21 -12.68 -1.21
C TRP A 4 -9.43 -11.97 -1.81
N ASP A 5 -9.41 -11.69 -3.11
CA ASP A 5 -10.57 -11.13 -3.79
C ASP A 5 -11.78 -12.06 -3.63
N LYS A 6 -11.56 -13.39 -3.63
CA LYS A 6 -12.59 -14.40 -3.37
C LYS A 6 -13.09 -14.35 -1.92
N LEU A 7 -12.19 -14.17 -0.94
CA LEU A 7 -12.57 -14.02 0.47
C LEU A 7 -13.38 -12.74 0.72
N VAL A 8 -12.98 -11.60 0.15
CA VAL A 8 -13.73 -10.35 0.23
C VAL A 8 -15.10 -10.51 -0.43
N ALA A 9 -15.15 -11.15 -1.60
CA ALA A 9 -16.43 -11.45 -2.25
C ALA A 9 -17.33 -12.35 -1.37
N LEU A 10 -16.76 -13.39 -0.75
CA LEU A 10 -17.51 -14.28 0.15
C LEU A 10 -18.02 -13.53 1.40
N TYR A 11 -17.19 -12.67 1.98
CA TYR A 11 -17.56 -11.82 3.12
C TYR A 11 -18.69 -10.85 2.76
N SER A 12 -18.59 -10.19 1.60
CA SER A 12 -19.66 -9.32 1.08
C SER A 12 -20.96 -10.09 0.86
N ILE A 13 -20.90 -11.30 0.30
CA ILE A 13 -22.07 -12.18 0.13
C ILE A 13 -22.67 -12.55 1.49
N ALA A 14 -21.85 -12.89 2.47
CA ALA A 14 -22.33 -13.21 3.82
C ALA A 14 -23.05 -12.02 4.48
N ILE A 15 -22.50 -10.80 4.36
CA ILE A 15 -23.15 -9.58 4.84
C ILE A 15 -24.48 -9.35 4.11
N PHE A 16 -24.52 -9.53 2.80
CA PHE A 16 -25.75 -9.38 2.03
C PHE A 16 -26.84 -10.36 2.50
N LEU A 17 -26.49 -11.62 2.69
CA LEU A 17 -27.41 -12.64 3.21
C LEU A 17 -27.89 -12.29 4.63
N LEU A 18 -27.00 -11.76 5.48
CA LEU A 18 -27.36 -11.29 6.81
C LEU A 18 -28.40 -10.16 6.76
N VAL A 19 -28.24 -9.19 5.83
CA VAL A 19 -29.23 -8.14 5.61
C VAL A 19 -30.58 -8.73 5.19
N LEU A 20 -30.60 -9.70 4.27
CA LEU A 20 -31.86 -10.35 3.86
C LEU A 20 -32.55 -11.09 5.01
N VAL A 21 -31.78 -11.80 5.84
CA VAL A 21 -32.30 -12.46 7.05
C VAL A 21 -32.86 -11.43 8.04
N LEU A 22 -32.16 -10.31 8.24
CA LEU A 22 -32.63 -9.21 9.09
C LEU A 22 -33.96 -8.64 8.59
N LEU A 23 -34.11 -8.42 7.28
CA LEU A 23 -35.39 -7.95 6.71
C LEU A 23 -36.52 -8.96 6.93
N GLY A 24 -36.24 -10.26 6.78
CA GLY A 24 -37.18 -11.33 7.10
C GLY A 24 -37.57 -11.34 8.59
N TYR A 25 -36.61 -11.15 9.48
CA TYR A 25 -36.83 -11.08 10.91
C TYR A 25 -37.67 -9.85 11.31
N VAL A 26 -37.39 -8.67 10.75
CA VAL A 26 -38.20 -7.46 10.96
C VAL A 26 -39.62 -7.65 10.43
N SER A 27 -39.78 -8.26 9.25
CA SER A 27 -41.08 -8.63 8.69
C SER A 27 -41.89 -9.52 9.62
N TYR A 28 -41.24 -10.52 10.23
CA TYR A 28 -41.87 -11.37 11.24
C TYR A 28 -42.27 -10.62 12.51
N LEU A 29 -41.39 -9.74 13.04
CA LEU A 29 -41.67 -9.00 14.28
C LEU A 29 -42.80 -7.98 14.17
N VAL A 30 -42.93 -7.33 13.02
CA VAL A 30 -43.90 -6.24 12.80
C VAL A 30 -45.20 -6.75 12.15
N ASP A 31 -45.28 -8.04 11.85
CA ASP A 31 -46.41 -8.68 11.15
C ASP A 31 -46.76 -7.94 9.83
N GLN A 32 -45.71 -7.63 9.06
CA GLN A 32 -45.84 -6.95 7.77
C GLN A 32 -45.28 -7.85 6.67
N PRO A 33 -45.85 -7.84 5.46
CA PRO A 33 -45.37 -8.68 4.39
C PRO A 33 -43.95 -8.27 3.98
N LEU A 34 -43.11 -9.25 3.62
CA LEU A 34 -41.69 -9.02 3.34
C LEU A 34 -41.43 -7.94 2.29
N HIS A 35 -42.30 -7.82 1.26
CA HIS A 35 -42.16 -6.81 0.23
C HIS A 35 -42.36 -5.38 0.75
N ALA A 36 -43.22 -5.18 1.75
CA ALA A 36 -43.43 -3.89 2.41
C ALA A 36 -42.17 -3.47 3.18
N ILE A 37 -41.60 -4.39 3.94
CA ILE A 37 -40.34 -4.16 4.66
C ILE A 37 -39.18 -3.94 3.67
N ALA A 38 -39.09 -4.74 2.61
CA ALA A 38 -38.09 -4.54 1.58
C ALA A 38 -38.21 -3.17 0.90
N ALA A 39 -39.43 -2.68 0.66
CA ALA A 39 -39.66 -1.33 0.15
C ALA A 39 -39.27 -0.25 1.19
N ALA A 40 -39.53 -0.45 2.48
CA ALA A 40 -39.11 0.49 3.53
C ALA A 40 -37.57 0.57 3.69
N PHE A 41 -36.84 -0.50 3.33
CA PHE A 41 -35.39 -0.62 3.48
C PHE A 41 -34.63 -0.75 2.14
N TYR A 42 -35.23 -0.45 1.00
CA TYR A 42 -34.49 -0.45 -0.27
C TYR A 42 -33.31 0.55 -0.29
N PRO A 43 -33.33 1.71 0.41
CA PRO A 43 -32.15 2.57 0.50
C PRO A 43 -30.94 1.87 1.10
N LEU A 44 -31.15 1.00 2.09
CA LEU A 44 -30.09 0.18 2.67
C LEU A 44 -29.45 -0.76 1.63
N LEU A 45 -30.26 -1.35 0.74
CA LEU A 45 -29.78 -2.18 -0.37
C LEU A 45 -28.99 -1.35 -1.39
N LEU A 46 -29.42 -0.12 -1.70
CA LEU A 46 -28.67 0.79 -2.57
C LEU A 46 -27.33 1.20 -1.94
N THR A 47 -27.32 1.48 -0.63
CA THR A 47 -26.08 1.70 0.13
C THR A 47 -25.14 0.51 0.03
N PHE A 48 -25.65 -0.72 0.19
CA PHE A 48 -24.84 -1.93 0.02
C PHE A 48 -24.19 -2.01 -1.37
N ILE A 49 -25.00 -1.88 -2.43
CA ILE A 49 -24.53 -2.00 -3.82
C ILE A 49 -23.49 -0.92 -4.13
N THR A 50 -23.78 0.34 -3.76
CA THR A 50 -22.85 1.45 -3.99
C THR A 50 -21.57 1.30 -3.18
N ALA A 51 -21.65 0.88 -1.92
CA ALA A 51 -20.47 0.58 -1.11
C ALA A 51 -19.59 -0.50 -1.76
N GLN A 52 -20.17 -1.59 -2.29
CA GLN A 52 -19.40 -2.62 -3.01
C GLN A 52 -18.67 -2.08 -4.24
N VAL A 53 -19.34 -1.24 -5.05
CA VAL A 53 -18.72 -0.60 -6.22
C VAL A 53 -17.57 0.31 -5.80
N MET A 54 -17.78 1.13 -4.77
CA MET A 54 -16.77 2.07 -4.27
C MET A 54 -15.56 1.36 -3.64
N LEU A 55 -15.79 0.27 -2.90
CA LEU A 55 -14.74 -0.57 -2.31
C LEU A 55 -13.84 -1.17 -3.39
N ARG A 56 -14.44 -1.70 -4.47
CA ARG A 56 -13.67 -2.20 -5.62
C ARG A 56 -12.88 -1.08 -6.33
N GLY A 57 -13.46 0.12 -6.41
CA GLY A 57 -12.82 1.31 -6.96
C GLY A 57 -11.78 1.99 -6.04
N LYS A 58 -11.56 1.48 -4.82
CA LYS A 58 -10.72 2.10 -3.78
C LYS A 58 -11.16 3.52 -3.38
N GLN A 59 -12.45 3.83 -3.53
CA GLN A 59 -13.05 5.13 -3.19
C GLN A 59 -13.78 5.06 -1.84
N TYR A 60 -13.11 4.57 -0.80
CA TYR A 60 -13.68 4.31 0.53
C TYR A 60 -14.46 5.49 1.14
N PRO A 61 -13.99 6.76 1.06
CA PRO A 61 -14.71 7.88 1.65
C PRO A 61 -16.08 8.13 1.03
N LEU A 62 -16.25 7.83 -0.27
CA LEU A 62 -17.50 8.08 -0.98
C LEU A 62 -18.63 7.14 -0.49
N ALA A 63 -18.31 5.93 -0.06
CA ALA A 63 -19.32 4.98 0.44
C ALA A 63 -20.09 5.55 1.65
N TRP A 64 -19.41 6.29 2.53
CA TRP A 64 -20.02 6.95 3.68
C TRP A 64 -21.00 8.05 3.29
N ILE A 65 -20.69 8.80 2.23
CA ILE A 65 -21.57 9.85 1.71
C ILE A 65 -22.86 9.23 1.18
N PHE A 66 -22.77 8.12 0.44
CA PHE A 66 -23.96 7.45 -0.10
C PHE A 66 -24.85 6.84 0.98
N ALA A 67 -24.28 6.38 2.10
CA ALA A 67 -25.06 5.93 3.26
C ALA A 67 -25.96 7.04 3.84
N LEU A 68 -25.54 8.31 3.74
CA LEU A 68 -26.32 9.47 4.15
C LEU A 68 -27.33 9.90 3.08
N LEU A 69 -26.98 9.74 1.79
CA LEU A 69 -27.81 10.22 0.68
C LEU A 69 -28.97 9.30 0.33
N TRP A 70 -28.75 7.98 0.26
CA TRP A 70 -29.79 7.05 -0.19
C TRP A 70 -31.09 7.07 0.62
N PRO A 71 -31.07 7.22 1.95
CA PRO A 71 -32.29 7.28 2.77
C PRO A 71 -33.27 8.37 2.32
N PHE A 72 -32.79 9.49 1.77
CA PHE A 72 -33.66 10.56 1.27
C PHE A 72 -34.47 10.19 0.03
N THR A 73 -34.11 9.10 -0.67
CA THR A 73 -34.93 8.61 -1.77
C THR A 73 -36.31 8.12 -1.31
N LEU A 74 -36.50 7.83 -0.01
CA LEU A 74 -37.81 7.54 0.58
C LEU A 74 -38.80 8.71 0.43
N LEU A 75 -38.32 9.96 0.38
CA LEU A 75 -39.19 11.12 0.13
C LEU A 75 -39.77 11.09 -1.29
N LEU A 76 -38.99 10.58 -2.25
CA LEU A 76 -39.41 10.47 -3.65
C LEU A 76 -40.34 9.28 -3.88
N THR A 77 -40.15 8.21 -3.11
CA THR A 77 -40.95 6.98 -3.21
C THR A 77 -42.12 6.94 -2.24
N ALA A 78 -42.25 7.93 -1.34
CA ALA A 78 -43.37 8.08 -0.40
C ALA A 78 -44.76 7.84 -1.04
N PRO A 79 -45.08 8.38 -2.24
CA PRO A 79 -46.39 8.15 -2.86
C PRO A 79 -46.67 6.68 -3.23
N LEU A 80 -45.63 5.87 -3.44
CA LEU A 80 -45.76 4.45 -3.78
C LEU A 80 -46.13 3.60 -2.55
N PHE A 81 -45.87 4.06 -1.33
CA PHE A 81 -46.31 3.33 -0.12
C PHE A 81 -47.82 3.41 0.07
N SER A 82 -48.43 4.54 -0.33
CA SER A 82 -49.88 4.72 -0.27
C SER A 82 -50.63 3.71 -1.15
N SER A 83 -50.08 3.32 -2.30
CA SER A 83 -50.69 2.28 -3.15
C SER A 83 -50.53 0.87 -2.58
N MET A 84 -49.63 0.68 -1.63
CA MET A 84 -49.43 -0.58 -0.90
C MET A 84 -50.23 -0.63 0.42
N SER A 85 -51.06 0.38 0.71
CA SER A 85 -51.79 0.51 1.98
C SER A 85 -50.87 0.55 3.21
N ILE A 86 -49.64 1.04 3.04
CA ILE A 86 -48.67 1.23 4.13
C ILE A 86 -48.60 2.73 4.43
N THR A 87 -48.76 3.10 5.69
CA THR A 87 -48.58 4.47 6.18
C THR A 87 -47.31 4.58 7.02
N PRO A 88 -46.12 4.46 6.41
CA PRO A 88 -44.88 4.44 7.17
C PRO A 88 -44.60 5.82 7.81
N ASN A 89 -44.02 5.80 8.99
CA ASN A 89 -43.39 6.99 9.56
C ASN A 89 -42.09 7.28 8.79
N ILE A 90 -42.20 8.03 7.69
CA ILE A 90 -41.08 8.32 6.79
C ILE A 90 -39.87 8.93 7.51
N PRO A 91 -40.02 9.94 8.40
CA PRO A 91 -38.89 10.46 9.17
C PRO A 91 -38.16 9.40 9.98
N ALA A 92 -38.88 8.50 10.66
CA ALA A 92 -38.27 7.41 11.41
C ALA A 92 -37.51 6.44 10.50
N LEU A 93 -38.11 6.04 9.37
CA LEU A 93 -37.45 5.16 8.40
C LEU A 93 -36.18 5.76 7.80
N ILE A 94 -36.14 7.08 7.59
CA ILE A 94 -34.92 7.77 7.13
C ILE A 94 -33.81 7.61 8.17
N VAL A 95 -34.10 7.85 9.45
CA VAL A 95 -33.14 7.71 10.54
C VAL A 95 -32.64 6.26 10.64
N ASP A 96 -33.54 5.29 10.60
CA ASP A 96 -33.19 3.87 10.67
C ASP A 96 -32.30 3.45 9.50
N ASN A 97 -32.61 3.87 8.27
CA ASN A 97 -31.80 3.57 7.09
C ASN A 97 -30.42 4.26 7.14
N ILE A 98 -30.31 5.46 7.73
CA ILE A 98 -29.01 6.12 7.95
C ILE A 98 -28.17 5.30 8.92
N LEU A 99 -28.71 4.95 10.09
CA LEU A 99 -27.98 4.23 11.14
C LEU A 99 -27.52 2.85 10.63
N LEU A 100 -28.43 2.10 10.02
CA LEU A 100 -28.10 0.79 9.43
C LEU A 100 -27.14 0.91 8.25
N GLY A 101 -27.28 1.95 7.41
CA GLY A 101 -26.38 2.20 6.29
C GLY A 101 -24.95 2.50 6.73
N LEU A 102 -24.78 3.32 7.78
CA LEU A 102 -23.47 3.62 8.37
C LEU A 102 -22.85 2.36 9.01
N LEU A 103 -23.62 1.59 9.76
CA LEU A 103 -23.17 0.33 10.34
C LEU A 103 -22.72 -0.65 9.25
N LEU A 104 -23.50 -0.75 8.17
CA LEU A 104 -23.19 -1.62 7.03
C LEU A 104 -21.87 -1.23 6.37
N VAL A 105 -21.66 0.06 6.10
CA VAL A 105 -20.40 0.56 5.51
C VAL A 105 -19.23 0.33 6.46
N ALA A 106 -19.42 0.47 7.77
CA ALA A 106 -18.41 0.14 8.77
C ALA A 106 -18.02 -1.34 8.73
N LEU A 107 -19.00 -2.26 8.71
CA LEU A 107 -18.78 -3.71 8.63
C LEU A 107 -18.06 -4.12 7.35
N LEU A 108 -18.43 -3.51 6.22
CA LEU A 108 -17.75 -3.73 4.94
C LEU A 108 -16.31 -3.22 4.98
N ASN A 109 -16.08 -2.05 5.57
CA ASN A 109 -14.74 -1.49 5.74
C ASN A 109 -13.88 -2.33 6.70
N LEU A 110 -14.44 -2.97 7.72
CA LEU A 110 -13.68 -3.88 8.60
C LEU A 110 -13.14 -5.09 7.85
N GLY A 111 -13.96 -5.69 6.97
CA GLY A 111 -13.53 -6.78 6.10
C GLY A 111 -12.52 -6.34 5.04
N ALA A 112 -12.64 -5.12 4.52
CA ALA A 112 -11.71 -4.56 3.55
C ALA A 112 -10.40 -4.04 4.19
N GLY A 113 -10.44 -3.52 5.42
CA GLY A 113 -9.33 -2.85 6.11
C GLY A 113 -8.22 -3.79 6.57
N HIS A 114 -8.53 -5.07 6.82
CA HIS A 114 -7.53 -6.10 7.13
C HIS A 114 -6.51 -6.31 5.98
N HIS A 115 -6.78 -5.81 4.77
CA HIS A 115 -5.82 -5.85 3.67
C HIS A 115 -4.66 -4.88 3.80
N THR A 116 -4.84 -3.76 4.51
CA THR A 116 -3.82 -2.70 4.59
C THR A 116 -2.73 -3.02 5.60
N GLU A 117 -3.04 -3.71 6.69
CA GLU A 117 -2.06 -4.07 7.73
C GLU A 117 -1.43 -5.46 7.57
N VAL A 118 -2.17 -6.47 7.11
CA VAL A 118 -1.66 -7.86 7.05
C VAL A 118 -0.56 -8.02 5.98
N ARG A 119 -0.56 -7.19 4.93
CA ARG A 119 0.51 -7.16 3.94
C ARG A 119 1.83 -6.60 4.49
N VAL A 120 1.79 -5.86 5.60
CA VAL A 120 2.98 -5.34 6.29
C VAL A 120 3.57 -6.39 7.24
N LYS A 121 2.73 -7.14 7.97
CA LYS A 121 3.21 -8.14 8.96
C LYS A 121 3.66 -9.48 8.36
N THR A 122 3.09 -9.93 7.24
CA THR A 122 3.42 -11.27 6.70
C THR A 122 4.82 -11.34 6.05
N LYS A 123 5.49 -10.19 5.82
CA LYS A 123 6.89 -10.15 5.36
C LYS A 123 7.92 -10.37 6.48
N GLU A 124 7.52 -10.45 7.76
CA GLU A 124 8.49 -10.55 8.88
C GLU A 124 8.95 -11.97 9.22
N VAL A 125 8.41 -13.05 8.62
CA VAL A 125 8.66 -14.42 9.12
C VAL A 125 9.69 -15.23 8.30
N ILE A 126 10.32 -14.67 7.26
CA ILE A 126 11.45 -15.34 6.58
C ILE A 126 12.78 -14.66 6.97
N LYS A 127 13.07 -14.61 8.27
CA LYS A 127 14.43 -14.46 8.80
C LYS A 127 14.88 -15.80 9.35
N ARG A 128 15.58 -16.58 8.53
CA ARG A 128 16.62 -17.50 8.99
C ARG A 128 17.91 -17.12 8.31
N VAL A 129 18.69 -16.30 9.00
CA VAL A 129 20.10 -16.03 8.70
C VAL A 129 20.89 -17.23 9.23
N PRO A 130 21.78 -17.87 8.44
CA PRO A 130 22.79 -18.75 9.01
C PRO A 130 23.89 -17.91 9.67
N GLU A 131 24.19 -18.22 10.93
CA GLU A 131 25.32 -17.63 11.67
C GLU A 131 26.64 -17.82 10.91
N ILE A 132 27.29 -16.70 10.56
CA ILE A 132 28.67 -16.70 10.09
C ILE A 132 29.56 -16.57 11.33
N LYS A 133 30.36 -17.60 11.61
CA LYS A 133 31.42 -17.57 12.63
C LYS A 133 32.53 -16.60 12.19
N GLU A 134 32.73 -15.53 12.94
CA GLU A 134 33.89 -14.65 12.80
C GLU A 134 35.17 -15.36 13.28
N VAL A 135 36.18 -15.41 12.41
CA VAL A 135 37.55 -15.77 12.78
C VAL A 135 38.24 -14.47 13.20
N VAL A 136 38.38 -14.28 14.51
CA VAL A 136 39.19 -13.21 15.11
C VAL A 136 40.67 -13.53 14.88
N ARG A 137 41.37 -12.70 14.11
CA ARG A 137 42.84 -12.67 14.08
C ARG A 137 43.31 -11.72 15.18
N GLU A 138 44.02 -12.28 16.16
CA GLU A 138 44.68 -11.54 17.24
C GLU A 138 45.84 -10.70 16.68
N VAL A 139 45.88 -9.41 17.04
CA VAL A 139 47.04 -8.53 16.89
C VAL A 139 47.71 -8.42 18.28
N PRO A 140 49.03 -8.59 18.39
CA PRO A 140 49.69 -8.65 19.70
C PRO A 140 49.74 -7.29 20.39
N VAL A 141 49.43 -7.34 21.68
CA VAL A 141 49.44 -6.26 22.67
C VAL A 141 50.85 -5.68 22.84
N ILE A 142 51.00 -4.36 22.67
CA ILE A 142 52.12 -3.61 23.24
C ILE A 142 51.61 -2.92 24.50
N LYS A 143 52.12 -3.37 25.64
CA LYS A 143 52.05 -2.67 26.92
C LYS A 143 53.06 -1.53 26.87
N GLU A 144 52.66 -0.31 27.21
CA GLU A 144 53.46 0.54 28.09
C GLU A 144 52.65 1.65 28.76
N VAL A 145 53.06 1.90 29.99
CA VAL A 145 52.50 2.74 31.05
C VAL A 145 52.73 4.22 30.72
N VAL A 146 51.89 5.14 31.25
CA VAL A 146 52.30 6.37 32.01
C VAL A 146 51.18 7.43 32.12
N LYS A 147 50.87 7.73 33.40
CA LYS A 147 50.41 8.98 34.05
C LYS A 147 48.99 9.54 33.85
N GLU A 148 48.32 9.59 34.99
CA GLU A 148 47.16 10.41 35.34
C GLU A 148 47.47 11.92 35.26
N VAL A 149 46.64 12.68 34.53
CA VAL A 149 46.35 14.12 34.77
C VAL A 149 44.93 14.42 34.22
N PRO A 150 44.29 15.53 34.64
CA PRO A 150 43.01 15.56 35.33
C PRO A 150 41.78 15.54 34.40
N VAL A 151 40.66 15.08 34.95
CA VAL A 151 39.33 15.08 34.34
C VAL A 151 38.90 16.50 33.94
N VAL A 152 38.99 16.82 32.65
CA VAL A 152 38.20 17.89 32.04
C VAL A 152 36.92 17.23 31.54
N LYS A 153 35.81 17.47 32.24
CA LYS A 153 34.45 17.19 31.75
C LYS A 153 34.15 18.18 30.61
N GLU A 154 34.68 17.91 29.42
CA GLU A 154 34.00 18.35 28.21
C GLU A 154 32.96 17.29 27.88
N VAL A 155 31.70 17.61 28.16
CA VAL A 155 30.55 16.88 27.64
C VAL A 155 30.52 17.14 26.16
N ILE A 156 31.25 16.32 25.42
CA ILE A 156 31.27 16.38 23.97
C ILE A 156 29.89 15.90 23.46
N LYS A 157 29.13 16.83 22.88
CA LYS A 157 27.93 16.56 22.07
C LYS A 157 28.29 15.87 20.74
N GLU A 158 29.09 14.80 20.75
CA GLU A 158 29.60 14.16 19.52
C GLU A 158 28.67 13.08 18.94
N VAL A 159 27.66 12.64 19.70
CA VAL A 159 26.78 11.53 19.30
C VAL A 159 25.78 11.85 18.16
N PRO A 160 25.27 13.09 17.97
CA PRO A 160 24.32 13.37 16.87
C PRO A 160 24.96 13.39 15.47
N VAL A 161 26.19 13.91 15.36
CA VAL A 161 26.83 14.21 14.05
C VAL A 161 27.13 12.93 13.25
N MET A 162 27.50 11.85 13.93
CA MET A 162 27.83 10.57 13.30
C MET A 162 26.59 9.92 12.64
N GLN A 163 25.39 10.12 13.20
CA GLN A 163 24.14 9.60 12.63
C GLN A 163 23.72 10.35 11.37
N GLU A 164 23.83 11.68 11.36
CA GLU A 164 23.50 12.49 10.19
C GLU A 164 24.42 12.21 9.00
N GLN A 165 25.74 12.08 9.25
CA GLN A 165 26.69 11.71 8.22
C GLN A 165 26.38 10.32 7.63
N GLN A 166 26.02 9.35 8.48
CA GLN A 166 25.64 8.01 8.04
C GLN A 166 24.36 8.04 7.17
N ILE A 167 23.36 8.82 7.55
CA ILE A 167 22.12 9.02 6.76
C ILE A 167 22.46 9.60 5.39
N ARG A 168 23.34 10.61 5.32
CA ARG A 168 23.76 11.22 4.04
C ARG A 168 24.50 10.24 3.14
N VAL A 169 25.36 9.39 3.69
CA VAL A 169 26.05 8.32 2.93
C VAL A 169 25.04 7.31 2.38
N GLN A 170 24.10 6.86 3.22
CA GLN A 170 23.03 5.95 2.80
C GLN A 170 22.12 6.55 1.72
N ALA A 171 21.81 7.85 1.83
CA ALA A 171 21.01 8.55 0.82
C ALA A 171 21.70 8.60 -0.56
N ARG A 172 23.00 8.91 -0.59
CA ARG A 172 23.79 8.85 -1.83
C ARG A 172 23.82 7.44 -2.41
N SER A 173 24.02 6.43 -1.57
CA SER A 173 23.96 5.03 -2.00
C SER A 173 22.59 4.69 -2.62
N LEU A 174 21.49 5.10 -1.99
CA LEU A 174 20.14 4.91 -2.50
C LEU A 174 19.93 5.61 -3.86
N GLU A 175 20.40 6.84 -4.00
CA GLU A 175 20.35 7.60 -5.26
C GLU A 175 21.09 6.85 -6.39
N GLU A 176 22.32 6.38 -6.13
CA GLU A 176 23.09 5.59 -7.09
C GLU A 176 22.35 4.31 -7.53
N LYS A 177 21.73 3.60 -6.58
CA LYS A 177 20.95 2.40 -6.89
C LYS A 177 19.73 2.71 -7.75
N CYS A 178 19.03 3.81 -7.46
CA CYS A 178 17.88 4.25 -8.25
C CYS A 178 18.29 4.61 -9.68
N LYS A 179 19.42 5.31 -9.86
CA LYS A 179 20.00 5.63 -11.17
C LYS A 179 20.40 4.36 -11.93
N GLY A 180 21.05 3.42 -11.27
CA GLY A 180 21.43 2.13 -11.84
C GLY A 180 20.22 1.36 -12.37
N LEU A 181 19.16 1.25 -11.58
CA LEU A 181 17.90 0.62 -12.00
C LEU A 181 17.25 1.34 -13.18
N ASN A 182 17.16 2.67 -13.13
CA ASN A 182 16.61 3.47 -14.23
C ASN A 182 17.38 3.26 -15.55
N SER A 183 18.71 3.16 -15.47
CA SER A 183 19.57 2.88 -16.62
C SER A 183 19.29 1.50 -17.22
N ALA A 184 19.21 0.47 -16.37
CA ALA A 184 18.87 -0.89 -16.79
C ALA A 184 17.47 -0.98 -17.44
N VAL A 185 16.45 -0.35 -16.84
CA VAL A 185 15.11 -0.23 -17.44
C VAL A 185 15.19 0.43 -18.81
N GLY A 186 16.02 1.47 -18.94
CA GLY A 186 16.29 2.18 -20.18
C GLY A 186 16.82 1.29 -21.30
N ARG A 187 17.75 0.39 -20.99
CA ARG A 187 18.41 -0.53 -21.93
C ARG A 187 17.54 -1.74 -22.25
N VAL A 188 16.99 -2.41 -21.24
CA VAL A 188 16.19 -3.64 -21.39
C VAL A 188 14.88 -3.36 -22.12
N TYR A 189 14.13 -2.33 -21.70
CA TYR A 189 12.81 -2.00 -22.24
C TYR A 189 12.86 -0.86 -23.28
N ARG A 190 13.89 -0.84 -24.13
CA ARG A 190 14.05 0.13 -25.22
C ARG A 190 13.03 -0.08 -26.34
N LYS A 191 12.82 0.96 -27.16
CA LYS A 191 11.85 0.96 -28.29
C LYS A 191 12.06 -0.22 -29.26
N GLY A 192 13.31 -0.56 -29.56
CA GLY A 192 13.64 -1.67 -30.47
C GLY A 192 13.17 -3.06 -29.99
N ARG A 193 12.97 -3.25 -28.68
CA ARG A 193 12.49 -4.51 -28.09
C ARG A 193 10.98 -4.52 -27.82
N GLY A 194 10.23 -3.62 -28.45
CA GLY A 194 8.79 -3.43 -28.21
C GLY A 194 8.47 -2.63 -26.95
N GLY A 195 9.48 -2.12 -26.24
CA GLY A 195 9.31 -1.18 -25.14
C GLY A 195 8.90 0.22 -25.63
N GLY A 196 8.70 1.16 -24.69
CA GLY A 196 8.33 2.53 -25.02
C GLY A 196 8.44 3.46 -23.82
N LYS A 197 8.36 4.78 -24.04
CA LYS A 197 8.44 5.78 -22.96
C LYS A 197 7.37 5.52 -21.88
N GLN A 198 6.14 5.24 -22.31
CA GLN A 198 5.02 4.92 -21.42
C GLN A 198 5.23 3.66 -20.59
N LEU A 199 5.87 2.62 -21.16
CA LEU A 199 6.16 1.39 -20.45
C LEU A 199 7.27 1.64 -19.42
N ARG A 200 8.37 2.29 -19.84
CA ARG A 200 9.49 2.61 -18.95
C ARG A 200 9.06 3.51 -17.78
N SER A 201 8.19 4.50 -18.01
CA SER A 201 7.69 5.39 -16.94
C SER A 201 6.87 4.67 -15.86
N LYS A 202 6.40 3.44 -16.10
CA LYS A 202 5.75 2.64 -15.05
C LYS A 202 6.76 2.07 -14.03
N LEU A 203 8.02 1.89 -14.43
CA LEU A 203 9.10 1.34 -13.59
C LEU A 203 10.12 2.39 -13.16
N SER A 204 10.44 3.34 -14.04
CA SER A 204 11.45 4.35 -13.77
C SER A 204 11.08 5.16 -12.53
N ILE A 205 12.02 5.20 -11.58
CA ILE A 205 11.92 6.01 -10.37
C ILE A 205 12.11 7.47 -10.80
N PRO A 206 11.14 8.36 -10.57
CA PRO A 206 11.26 9.77 -10.94
C PRO A 206 12.52 10.39 -10.32
N THR A 207 13.29 11.08 -11.15
CA THR A 207 14.55 11.72 -10.74
C THR A 207 14.32 12.78 -9.68
N GLU A 208 13.15 13.39 -9.72
CA GLU A 208 12.69 14.40 -8.77
C GLU A 208 12.64 13.83 -7.34
N LEU A 209 12.27 12.56 -7.15
CA LEU A 209 12.13 11.98 -5.81
C LEU A 209 13.46 11.83 -5.08
N TYR A 210 14.47 11.19 -5.68
CA TYR A 210 15.75 11.04 -4.99
C TYR A 210 16.53 12.35 -4.93
N ASN A 211 16.33 13.28 -5.88
CA ASN A 211 16.89 14.63 -5.78
C ASN A 211 16.24 15.44 -4.65
N GLU A 212 14.91 15.37 -4.50
CA GLU A 212 14.20 15.99 -3.39
C GLU A 212 14.66 15.41 -2.06
N PHE A 213 14.81 14.09 -1.98
CA PHE A 213 15.34 13.44 -0.79
C PHE A 213 16.76 13.91 -0.43
N SER A 214 17.67 13.98 -1.41
CA SER A 214 19.02 14.50 -1.19
C SER A 214 19.01 15.96 -0.73
N LYS A 215 18.14 16.81 -1.30
CA LYS A 215 17.97 18.21 -0.86
C LYS A 215 17.46 18.32 0.58
N LEU A 216 16.49 17.50 0.98
CA LEU A 216 15.95 17.49 2.34
C LEU A 216 17.03 17.22 3.39
N LEU A 217 18.04 16.42 3.04
CA LEU A 217 19.17 16.12 3.93
C LEU A 217 20.23 17.22 3.99
N GLU A 218 20.19 18.21 3.10
CA GLU A 218 21.10 19.36 3.10
C GLU A 218 20.65 20.48 4.03
N HIS A 219 19.36 20.51 4.40
CA HIS A 219 18.84 21.49 5.37
C HIS A 219 19.45 21.30 6.76
N GLU A 220 19.62 22.41 7.49
CA GLU A 220 20.12 22.39 8.88
C GLU A 220 19.17 21.64 9.81
N GLU A 221 17.86 21.80 9.61
CA GLU A 221 16.83 21.04 10.30
C GLU A 221 16.15 20.07 9.31
N LEU A 222 16.33 18.77 9.54
CA LEU A 222 15.74 17.73 8.72
C LEU A 222 14.24 17.60 9.02
N ASP A 223 13.38 17.92 8.03
CA ASP A 223 11.97 17.54 8.08
C ASP A 223 11.83 16.02 7.86
N THR A 224 11.87 15.27 8.97
CA THR A 224 11.77 13.80 8.96
C THR A 224 10.46 13.31 8.37
N ARG A 225 9.37 14.08 8.49
CA ARG A 225 8.05 13.71 7.96
C ARG A 225 8.03 13.82 6.45
N GLN A 226 8.53 14.93 5.89
CA GLN A 226 8.64 15.10 4.45
C GLN A 226 9.63 14.07 3.86
N ALA A 227 10.79 13.87 4.49
CA ALA A 227 11.78 12.92 4.03
C ALA A 227 11.24 11.46 4.03
N ALA A 228 10.50 11.08 5.08
CA ALA A 228 9.81 9.79 5.14
C ALA A 228 8.73 9.64 4.05
N ALA A 229 8.01 10.72 3.71
CA ALA A 229 7.02 10.69 2.63
C ALA A 229 7.69 10.45 1.27
N VAL A 230 8.83 11.09 1.00
CA VAL A 230 9.60 10.86 -0.24
C VAL A 230 10.15 9.42 -0.30
N LEU A 231 10.71 8.90 0.81
CA LEU A 231 11.21 7.51 0.87
C LEU A 231 10.11 6.49 0.62
N ASN A 232 8.91 6.70 1.16
CA ASN A 232 7.76 5.82 0.89
C ASN A 232 7.39 5.79 -0.59
N GLN A 233 7.48 6.93 -1.29
CA GLN A 233 7.26 6.96 -2.73
C GLN A 233 8.34 6.17 -3.48
N ILE A 234 9.63 6.37 -3.13
CA ILE A 234 10.74 5.61 -3.72
C ILE A 234 10.56 4.10 -3.50
N LEU A 235 10.22 3.68 -2.27
CA LEU A 235 9.92 2.29 -1.95
C LEU A 235 8.75 1.74 -2.77
N GLY A 236 7.70 2.53 -2.98
CA GLY A 236 6.58 2.16 -3.82
C GLY A 236 6.97 1.87 -5.27
N TYR A 237 7.97 2.57 -5.82
CA TYR A 237 8.54 2.25 -7.14
C TYR A 237 9.42 1.01 -7.09
N LEU A 238 10.34 0.92 -6.11
CA LEU A 238 11.20 -0.26 -5.95
C LEU A 238 10.38 -1.55 -5.85
N GLN A 239 9.29 -1.55 -5.08
CA GLN A 239 8.42 -2.71 -4.93
C GLN A 239 7.77 -3.20 -6.24
N ARG A 240 7.66 -2.35 -7.27
CA ARG A 240 7.14 -2.76 -8.60
C ARG A 240 8.10 -3.72 -9.32
N TYR A 241 9.39 -3.69 -9.00
CA TYR A 241 10.37 -4.58 -9.62
C TYR A 241 10.18 -6.05 -9.19
N ALA A 242 9.53 -6.28 -8.04
CA ALA A 242 9.18 -7.61 -7.56
C ALA A 242 7.86 -8.15 -8.14
N LEU A 243 7.08 -7.31 -8.82
CA LEU A 243 5.85 -7.72 -9.51
C LEU A 243 6.19 -8.32 -10.88
N SER A 244 5.28 -9.15 -11.40
CA SER A 244 5.40 -9.67 -12.76
C SER A 244 5.23 -8.58 -13.82
N GLU A 245 5.79 -8.80 -15.02
CA GLU A 245 5.62 -7.86 -16.13
C GLU A 245 4.15 -7.64 -16.51
N THR A 246 3.29 -8.65 -16.38
CA THR A 246 1.84 -8.51 -16.62
C THR A 246 1.14 -7.67 -15.56
N GLU A 247 1.51 -7.78 -14.29
CA GLU A 247 0.97 -6.93 -13.23
C GLU A 247 1.37 -5.46 -13.39
N VAL A 248 2.60 -5.19 -13.85
CA VAL A 248 3.09 -3.82 -14.04
C VAL A 248 2.56 -3.22 -15.35
N PHE A 249 2.73 -3.94 -16.46
CA PHE A 249 2.48 -3.39 -17.79
C PHE A 249 1.06 -3.66 -18.28
N GLY A 250 0.41 -4.72 -17.80
CA GLY A 250 -0.80 -5.30 -18.39
C GLY A 250 -0.45 -6.30 -19.51
N GLU A 251 -1.33 -7.26 -19.75
CA GLU A 251 -1.14 -8.33 -20.75
C GLU A 251 -0.82 -7.78 -22.14
N THR A 252 -1.56 -6.76 -22.59
CA THR A 252 -1.39 -6.17 -23.92
C THR A 252 -0.03 -5.53 -24.13
N MET A 253 0.52 -4.85 -23.11
CA MET A 253 1.83 -4.21 -23.22
C MET A 253 2.95 -5.23 -23.08
N ALA A 254 2.84 -6.16 -22.12
CA ALA A 254 3.80 -7.24 -21.93
C ALA A 254 3.94 -8.12 -23.19
N GLY A 255 2.83 -8.43 -23.88
CA GLY A 255 2.83 -9.24 -25.10
C GLY A 255 3.51 -8.57 -26.31
N ARG A 256 3.79 -7.27 -26.26
CA ARG A 256 4.52 -6.56 -27.34
C ARG A 256 6.02 -6.66 -27.22
N LEU A 257 6.54 -7.04 -26.05
CA LEU A 257 7.96 -7.16 -25.78
C LEU A 257 8.56 -8.35 -26.54
N ARG A 258 9.75 -8.15 -27.13
CA ARG A 258 10.44 -9.13 -27.97
C ARG A 258 11.92 -9.15 -27.64
N GLU A 259 12.58 -10.25 -27.99
CA GLU A 259 14.04 -10.38 -27.85
C GLU A 259 14.53 -10.18 -26.40
N LEU A 260 13.72 -10.65 -25.44
CA LEU A 260 14.04 -10.68 -24.01
C LEU A 260 14.02 -12.13 -23.52
N GLN A 261 14.98 -12.47 -22.66
CA GLN A 261 14.94 -13.69 -21.87
C GLN A 261 13.91 -13.54 -20.75
N ARG A 262 12.65 -13.90 -21.03
CA ARG A 262 11.50 -13.77 -20.13
C ARG A 262 10.47 -14.89 -20.34
N ALA A 263 9.52 -15.01 -19.42
CA ALA A 263 8.36 -15.88 -19.64
C ALA A 263 7.43 -15.27 -20.71
N LYS A 264 6.94 -16.08 -21.66
CA LYS A 264 6.14 -15.59 -22.79
C LYS A 264 4.84 -14.92 -22.33
N ASP A 265 4.23 -15.46 -21.29
CA ASP A 265 3.02 -14.95 -20.63
C ASP A 265 3.28 -13.69 -19.78
N GLY A 266 4.54 -13.27 -19.57
CA GLY A 266 4.89 -12.13 -18.72
C GLY A 266 4.63 -12.36 -17.23
N SER A 267 4.60 -13.62 -16.77
CA SER A 267 4.52 -13.99 -15.36
C SER A 267 5.82 -13.78 -14.59
N MET A 268 6.95 -13.59 -15.30
CA MET A 268 8.26 -13.40 -14.69
C MET A 268 8.33 -12.03 -13.97
N PRO A 269 8.88 -11.98 -12.74
CA PRO A 269 9.16 -10.73 -12.04
C PRO A 269 10.03 -9.80 -12.89
N VAL A 270 9.74 -8.50 -12.85
CA VAL A 270 10.47 -7.49 -13.62
C VAL A 270 11.97 -7.54 -13.29
N ILE A 271 12.35 -7.71 -12.01
CA ILE A 271 13.75 -7.75 -11.60
C ILE A 271 14.51 -8.93 -12.22
N ASP A 272 13.88 -10.10 -12.31
CA ASP A 272 14.47 -11.29 -12.93
C ASP A 272 14.66 -11.10 -14.44
N VAL A 273 13.71 -10.41 -15.08
CA VAL A 273 13.82 -10.05 -16.50
C VAL A 273 14.96 -9.06 -16.72
N LEU A 274 15.13 -8.05 -15.85
CA LEU A 274 16.25 -7.13 -15.94
C LEU A 274 17.59 -7.86 -15.78
N GLU A 275 17.70 -8.73 -14.78
CA GLU A 275 18.92 -9.48 -14.46
C GLU A 275 19.37 -10.40 -15.61
N LYS A 276 18.42 -11.00 -16.34
CA LYS A 276 18.74 -11.86 -17.48
C LYS A 276 19.09 -11.11 -18.77
N ASN A 277 18.78 -9.82 -18.85
CA ASN A 277 18.84 -9.04 -20.09
C ASN A 277 19.75 -7.81 -20.02
N ASP A 278 20.39 -7.57 -18.88
CA ASP A 278 21.33 -6.50 -18.62
C ASP A 278 22.58 -7.05 -17.92
N ASN A 279 23.75 -6.49 -18.20
CA ASN A 279 25.02 -6.96 -17.64
C ASN A 279 25.35 -6.29 -16.29
N ASP A 280 24.64 -5.22 -15.93
CA ASP A 280 24.85 -4.57 -14.63
C ASP A 280 24.30 -5.44 -13.49
N PRO A 281 24.81 -5.29 -12.25
CA PRO A 281 24.31 -6.02 -11.09
C PRO A 281 22.96 -5.48 -10.60
N VAL A 282 21.94 -5.55 -11.46
CA VAL A 282 20.62 -4.94 -11.24
C VAL A 282 19.89 -5.52 -10.03
N ARG A 283 20.07 -6.82 -9.73
CA ARG A 283 19.54 -7.44 -8.51
C ARG A 283 20.14 -6.81 -7.26
N THR A 284 21.45 -6.61 -7.25
CA THR A 284 22.15 -5.91 -6.16
C THR A 284 21.63 -4.48 -6.00
N TYR A 285 21.45 -3.73 -7.11
CA TYR A 285 20.87 -2.38 -7.04
C TYR A 285 19.47 -2.39 -6.42
N PHE A 286 18.64 -3.36 -6.79
CA PHE A 286 17.29 -3.50 -6.25
C PHE A 286 17.30 -3.86 -4.76
N GLU A 287 18.03 -4.91 -4.37
CA GLU A 287 18.05 -5.39 -2.99
C GLU A 287 18.67 -4.37 -2.03
N GLU A 288 19.83 -3.80 -2.40
CA GLU A 288 20.46 -2.75 -1.60
C GLU A 288 19.62 -1.47 -1.59
N GLY A 289 18.96 -1.12 -2.70
CA GLY A 289 18.06 0.03 -2.75
C GLY A 289 16.86 -0.12 -1.82
N VAL A 290 16.21 -1.29 -1.80
CA VAL A 290 15.10 -1.58 -0.88
C VAL A 290 15.58 -1.55 0.57
N ASN A 291 16.67 -2.23 0.89
CA ASN A 291 17.21 -2.31 2.25
C ASN A 291 17.61 -0.92 2.76
N THR A 292 18.28 -0.11 1.94
CA THR A 292 18.72 1.24 2.29
C THR A 292 17.52 2.16 2.52
N ALA A 293 16.53 2.15 1.63
CA ALA A 293 15.34 2.98 1.79
C ALA A 293 14.51 2.59 3.03
N GLN A 294 14.42 1.28 3.35
CA GLN A 294 13.76 0.82 4.58
C GLN A 294 14.53 1.23 5.84
N ALA A 295 15.85 1.10 5.83
CA ALA A 295 16.69 1.51 6.96
C ALA A 295 16.58 3.02 7.24
N LEU A 296 16.63 3.84 6.18
CA LEU A 296 16.44 5.28 6.27
C LEU A 296 15.04 5.64 6.81
N LEU A 297 13.99 4.98 6.32
CA LEU A 297 12.63 5.22 6.78
C LEU A 297 12.46 4.83 8.27
N ALA A 298 13.06 3.72 8.69
CA ALA A 298 13.06 3.29 10.09
C ALA A 298 13.82 4.27 10.99
N ALA A 299 14.93 4.86 10.50
CA ALA A 299 15.67 5.87 11.25
C ALA A 299 14.85 7.15 11.42
N MET A 300 14.15 7.60 10.38
CA MET A 300 13.33 8.83 10.41
C MET A 300 12.08 8.70 11.27
N THR A 301 11.51 7.50 11.39
CA THR A 301 10.31 7.26 12.21
C THR A 301 10.61 7.05 13.68
N LYS A 302 11.82 6.59 14.04
CA LYS A 302 12.25 6.46 15.45
C LYS A 302 12.58 7.79 16.13
N GLY A 303 12.80 8.85 15.34
CA GLY A 303 13.11 10.20 15.84
C GLY A 303 11.88 11.06 16.13
N GLN A 304 10.67 10.53 15.94
CA GLN A 304 9.38 11.18 16.27
C GLN A 304 8.89 10.70 17.64
#